data_AF-A0A498JNS1-F1
#
_entry.id   AF-A0A498JNS1-F1
#
_cell.length_a   1.000
_cell.length_b   1.000
_cell.length_c   1.000
_cell.angle_alpha   90.00
_cell.angle_beta   90.00
_cell.angle_gamma   90.00
#
_symmetry.space_group_name_H-M   'P 1'
#
loop_
_entity.id
_entity.type
_entity.pdbx_description
1 polymer ?
#
loop_
_entity_poly.entity_id
_entity_poly.type
_entity_poly.pdbx_seq_one_letter_code
_entity_poly.pdbx_strand_id
1 'polypeptide(L)'
;MTRVFVLILCPTRELASQIAAETNVLLRYHDGIGMQTLKRPESNPCQVCTLDEAGHLLDLGFRKDIEKIVECLPRQRQSLLFTATLPKEVRRVSQLVLQKDHIFVDTVGLGSVETHAKVKQSCFVAPHELHFQIVHQLLMEHISESPDYKVWCYGFLDSNVWLVLKRLILVTSDVSACGMNYPDVTLVIQVCIPSDREQYIHHLGRTGREGKEGRGILLLAPLEEYFLDELKDLPVEKFPSLQLDQDTKLKIDNSMTKIDTSIKESAFHAWLGYYNSIRETGRDKTTLVEQANKFCESIDSLEDGFERHTWHKNTKVGRNLEHGKATW
;
A
#
# COMPACT_ATOMS: atom_id res chain seq x y z
N MET A 1 -27.83 10.90 26.18
CA MET A 1 -26.45 10.68 25.70
C MET A 1 -26.21 9.18 25.60
N THR A 2 -25.76 8.71 24.45
CA THR A 2 -25.38 7.31 24.22
C THR A 2 -24.04 7.05 24.91
N ARG A 3 -23.95 6.01 25.75
CA ARG A 3 -22.68 5.63 26.38
C ARG A 3 -21.84 4.82 25.41
N VAL A 4 -20.60 5.26 25.16
CA VAL A 4 -19.64 4.59 24.26
C VAL A 4 -18.76 3.65 25.08
N PHE A 5 -19.19 2.41 25.28
CA PHE A 5 -18.44 1.46 26.13
C PHE A 5 -17.09 1.06 25.52
N VAL A 6 -17.03 0.87 24.21
CA VAL A 6 -15.83 0.47 23.45
C VAL A 6 -15.56 1.51 22.36
N LEU A 7 -14.31 1.95 22.24
CA LEU A 7 -13.81 2.75 21.12
C LEU A 7 -12.74 1.95 20.37
N ILE A 8 -12.90 1.83 19.05
CA ILE A 8 -11.89 1.22 18.17
C ILE A 8 -11.35 2.31 17.26
N LEU A 9 -10.05 2.55 17.32
CA LEU A 9 -9.32 3.41 16.41
C LEU A 9 -8.68 2.54 15.32
N CYS A 10 -8.82 2.94 14.06
CA CYS A 10 -8.28 2.25 12.90
C CYS A 10 -7.87 3.31 11.85
N PRO A 11 -6.89 3.01 10.98
CA PRO A 11 -6.28 4.01 10.09
C PRO A 11 -7.19 4.53 8.96
N THR A 12 -8.11 3.71 8.43
CA THR A 12 -8.86 4.04 7.22
C THR A 12 -10.37 3.90 7.39
N ARG A 13 -11.14 4.61 6.56
CA ARG A 13 -12.62 4.60 6.63
C ARG A 13 -13.19 3.27 6.18
N GLU A 14 -12.48 2.62 5.27
CA GLU A 14 -12.77 1.35 4.66
C GLU A 14 -12.62 0.23 5.70
N LEU A 15 -11.52 0.24 6.47
CA LEU A 15 -11.31 -0.67 7.59
C LEU A 15 -12.31 -0.42 8.72
N ALA A 16 -12.58 0.85 9.06
CA ALA A 16 -13.64 1.21 10.02
C ALA A 16 -15.02 0.67 9.60
N SER A 17 -15.30 0.65 8.30
CA SER A 17 -16.55 0.12 7.73
C SER A 17 -16.58 -1.40 7.72
N GLN A 18 -15.44 -2.06 7.49
CA GLN A 18 -15.31 -3.52 7.57
C GLN A 18 -15.46 -4.02 9.02
N ILE A 19 -14.74 -3.44 9.98
CA ILE A 19 -14.89 -3.74 11.41
C ILE A 19 -16.35 -3.54 11.83
N ALA A 20 -16.99 -2.50 11.31
CA ALA A 20 -18.41 -2.23 11.56
C ALA A 20 -19.34 -3.31 10.97
N ALA A 21 -19.08 -3.77 9.74
CA ALA A 21 -19.85 -4.84 9.12
C ALA A 21 -19.75 -6.15 9.92
N GLU A 22 -18.54 -6.57 10.28
CA GLU A 22 -18.29 -7.78 11.09
C GLU A 22 -18.90 -7.67 12.50
N THR A 23 -18.75 -6.51 13.16
CA THR A 23 -19.36 -6.25 14.47
C THR A 23 -20.89 -6.38 14.38
N ASN A 24 -21.52 -5.84 13.33
CA ASN A 24 -22.97 -5.98 13.10
C ASN A 24 -23.43 -7.42 12.80
N VAL A 25 -22.55 -8.35 12.40
CA VAL A 25 -22.90 -9.77 12.30
C VAL A 25 -23.02 -10.37 13.71
N LEU A 26 -22.07 -10.05 14.59
CA LEU A 26 -22.04 -10.54 15.98
C LEU A 26 -23.13 -9.90 16.87
N LEU A 27 -23.40 -8.60 16.70
CA LEU A 27 -24.39 -7.87 17.51
C LEU A 27 -25.84 -8.32 17.28
N ARG A 28 -26.13 -9.09 16.21
CA ARG A 28 -27.44 -9.74 16.01
C ARG A 28 -27.84 -10.70 17.15
N TYR A 29 -26.86 -11.12 17.95
CA TYR A 29 -27.05 -12.02 19.10
C TYR A 29 -26.98 -11.30 20.46
N HIS A 30 -26.88 -9.97 20.48
CA HIS A 30 -26.66 -9.18 21.69
C HIS A 30 -27.56 -7.94 21.77
N ASP A 31 -28.74 -8.10 22.39
CA ASP A 31 -29.67 -7.00 22.62
C ASP A 31 -29.05 -5.87 23.47
N GLY A 32 -29.34 -4.63 23.07
CA GLY A 32 -28.93 -3.42 23.80
C GLY A 32 -27.51 -2.93 23.53
N ILE A 33 -26.71 -3.64 22.73
CA ILE A 33 -25.40 -3.15 22.25
C ILE A 33 -25.56 -2.67 20.80
N GLY A 34 -25.25 -1.39 20.57
CA GLY A 34 -25.25 -0.78 19.25
C GLY A 34 -23.83 -0.39 18.81
N MET A 35 -23.66 -0.21 17.50
CA MET A 35 -22.38 0.14 16.89
C MET A 35 -22.53 1.36 15.99
N GLN A 36 -21.56 2.27 16.04
CA GLN A 36 -21.58 3.54 15.31
C GLN A 36 -20.18 3.91 14.83
N THR A 37 -20.02 4.18 13.53
CA THR A 37 -18.78 4.74 12.97
C THR A 37 -18.73 6.24 13.25
N LEU A 38 -17.74 6.69 14.02
CA LEU A 38 -17.56 8.10 14.40
C LEU A 38 -16.46 8.76 13.56
N LYS A 39 -16.71 9.99 13.09
CA LYS A 39 -15.67 10.83 12.43
C LYS A 39 -14.84 11.65 13.43
N ARG A 40 -15.35 11.86 14.64
CA ARG A 40 -14.68 12.48 15.79
C ARG A 40 -15.23 11.83 17.07
N PRO A 41 -14.39 11.42 18.03
CA PRO A 41 -14.87 10.96 19.32
C PRO A 41 -15.34 12.16 20.16
N GLU A 42 -16.56 12.08 20.68
CA GLU A 42 -16.99 12.95 21.78
C GLU A 42 -16.46 12.39 23.11
N SER A 43 -16.19 13.26 24.08
CA SER A 43 -15.73 12.89 25.43
C SER A 43 -16.84 12.22 26.23
N ASN A 44 -17.07 10.94 25.96
CA ASN A 44 -18.01 10.06 26.66
C ASN A 44 -17.27 9.03 27.52
N PRO A 45 -17.92 8.46 28.56
CA PRO A 45 -17.31 7.45 29.42
C PRO A 45 -17.01 6.17 28.61
N CYS A 46 -15.73 5.96 28.31
CA CYS A 46 -15.21 4.84 27.55
C CYS A 46 -14.49 3.84 28.47
N GLN A 47 -14.86 2.56 28.39
CA GLN A 47 -14.32 1.49 29.23
C GLN A 47 -13.20 0.71 28.54
N VAL A 48 -13.27 0.56 27.21
CA VAL A 48 -12.27 -0.16 26.40
C VAL A 48 -11.85 0.70 25.22
N CYS A 49 -10.53 0.92 25.05
CA CYS A 49 -9.98 1.61 23.89
C CYS A 49 -9.00 0.70 23.13
N THR A 50 -9.35 0.34 21.91
CA THR A 50 -8.56 -0.52 21.01
C THR A 50 -7.92 0.32 19.93
N LEU A 51 -6.62 0.16 19.70
CA LEU A 51 -5.94 0.59 18.48
C LEU A 51 -5.75 -0.63 17.59
N ASP A 52 -6.36 -0.61 16.42
CA ASP A 52 -6.21 -1.62 15.38
C ASP A 52 -5.32 -1.08 14.24
N GLU A 53 -4.52 -1.97 13.65
CA GLU A 53 -3.41 -1.65 12.74
C GLU A 53 -2.53 -0.49 13.24
N ALA A 54 -2.04 -0.62 14.48
CA ALA A 54 -1.34 0.44 15.19
C ALA A 54 -0.04 0.92 14.52
N GLY A 55 0.65 0.10 13.72
CA GLY A 55 1.76 0.51 12.85
C GLY A 55 1.31 1.55 11.83
N HIS A 56 0.39 1.15 10.93
CA HIS A 56 -0.14 1.99 9.86
C HIS A 56 -0.72 3.32 10.34
N LEU A 57 -1.35 3.35 11.53
CA LEU A 57 -1.80 4.59 12.17
C LEU A 57 -0.67 5.62 12.37
N LEU A 58 0.55 5.18 12.65
CA LEU A 58 1.71 6.05 12.85
C LEU A 58 2.39 6.40 11.52
N ASP A 59 2.38 5.48 10.56
CA ASP A 59 2.92 5.68 9.22
C ASP A 59 2.13 6.78 8.47
N LEU A 60 0.80 6.81 8.65
CA LEU A 60 -0.07 7.92 8.22
C LEU A 60 0.08 9.21 9.05
N GLY A 61 0.95 9.23 10.06
CA GLY A 61 1.24 10.41 10.88
C GLY A 61 0.21 10.74 11.96
N PHE A 62 -0.79 9.88 12.23
CA PHE A 62 -1.85 10.15 13.23
C PHE A 62 -1.40 10.14 14.69
N ARG A 63 -0.10 9.97 14.98
CA ARG A 63 0.46 9.96 16.33
C ARG A 63 -0.08 11.11 17.22
N LYS A 64 -0.08 12.34 16.70
CA LYS A 64 -0.55 13.54 17.44
C LYS A 64 -2.05 13.52 17.72
N ASP A 65 -2.83 12.84 16.89
CA ASP A 65 -4.28 12.75 17.07
C ASP A 65 -4.63 11.58 17.99
N ILE A 66 -3.87 10.48 17.97
CA ILE A 66 -3.90 9.44 19.00
C ILE A 66 -3.58 10.03 20.38
N GLU A 67 -2.50 10.83 20.48
CA GLU A 67 -2.13 11.55 21.71
C GLU A 67 -3.32 12.36 22.27
N LYS A 68 -3.94 13.24 21.47
CA LYS A 68 -5.12 14.02 21.88
C LYS A 68 -6.33 13.15 22.24
N ILE A 69 -6.61 12.09 21.48
CA ILE A 69 -7.75 11.20 21.76
C ILE A 69 -7.53 10.51 23.11
N VAL A 70 -6.33 9.98 23.36
CA VAL A 70 -5.95 9.31 24.61
C VAL A 70 -6.01 10.26 25.82
N GLU A 71 -5.62 11.52 25.65
CA GLU A 71 -5.78 12.58 26.67
C GLU A 71 -7.24 12.87 27.03
N CYS A 72 -8.16 12.78 26.06
CA CYS A 72 -9.60 12.96 26.26
C CYS A 72 -10.31 11.71 26.85
N LEU A 73 -9.66 10.55 26.88
CA LEU A 73 -10.24 9.30 27.38
C LEU A 73 -10.06 9.13 28.89
N PRO A 74 -10.96 8.39 29.59
CA PRO A 74 -10.76 8.03 30.99
C PRO A 74 -9.42 7.31 31.22
N ARG A 75 -8.77 7.63 32.35
CA ARG A 75 -7.53 6.93 32.79
C ARG A 75 -7.81 5.49 33.21
N GLN A 76 -8.94 5.24 33.87
CA GLN A 76 -9.37 3.90 34.26
C GLN A 76 -10.18 3.29 33.10
N ARG A 77 -9.46 2.62 32.20
CA ARG A 77 -9.98 1.87 31.06
C ARG A 77 -9.11 0.64 30.81
N GLN A 78 -9.65 -0.35 30.12
CA GLN A 78 -8.86 -1.35 29.43
C GLN A 78 -8.36 -0.77 28.10
N SER A 79 -7.13 -1.06 27.71
CA SER A 79 -6.62 -0.71 26.38
C SER A 79 -5.98 -1.91 25.70
N LEU A 80 -6.23 -2.01 24.40
CA LEU A 80 -5.77 -3.08 23.52
C LEU A 80 -5.04 -2.44 22.33
N LEU A 81 -4.01 -3.12 21.83
CA LEU A 81 -3.25 -2.69 20.65
C LEU A 81 -2.98 -3.91 19.78
N PHE A 82 -3.44 -3.86 18.53
CA PHE A 82 -3.24 -4.89 17.52
C PHE A 82 -2.46 -4.32 16.35
N THR A 83 -1.50 -5.10 15.85
CA THR A 83 -0.69 -4.79 14.67
C THR A 83 0.10 -6.03 14.26
N ALA A 84 0.41 -6.16 12.96
CA ALA A 84 1.27 -7.24 12.47
C ALA A 84 2.78 -6.97 12.63
N THR A 85 3.18 -5.71 12.88
CA THR A 85 4.60 -5.29 12.91
C THR A 85 4.90 -4.46 14.16
N LEU A 86 6.12 -4.56 14.72
CA LEU A 86 6.47 -3.91 16.01
C LEU A 86 7.70 -2.98 15.95
N PRO A 87 7.72 -1.98 15.04
CA PRO A 87 8.79 -0.99 14.95
C PRO A 87 8.86 -0.09 16.19
N LYS A 88 9.96 0.67 16.31
CA LYS A 88 10.27 1.49 17.50
C LYS A 88 9.19 2.53 17.82
N GLU A 89 8.51 3.09 16.82
CA GLU A 89 7.46 4.09 17.05
C GLU A 89 6.18 3.46 17.63
N VAL A 90 5.79 2.26 17.17
CA VAL A 90 4.68 1.49 17.78
C VAL A 90 4.97 1.18 19.24
N ARG A 91 6.22 0.82 19.58
CA ARG A 91 6.65 0.60 20.98
C ARG A 91 6.62 1.86 21.85
N ARG A 92 6.67 3.06 21.26
CA ARG A 92 6.47 4.33 22.01
C ARG A 92 4.99 4.62 22.22
N VAL A 93 4.15 4.33 21.22
CA VAL A 93 2.71 4.56 21.32
C VAL A 93 2.03 3.52 22.21
N SER A 94 2.53 2.28 22.28
CA SER A 94 2.07 1.31 23.28
C SER A 94 2.30 1.80 24.71
N GLN A 95 3.42 2.48 25.00
CA GLN A 95 3.72 3.08 26.32
C GLN A 95 2.81 4.26 26.68
N LEU A 96 2.21 4.93 25.68
CA LEU A 96 1.25 6.02 25.86
C LEU A 96 -0.17 5.49 26.09
N VAL A 97 -0.55 4.44 25.36
CA VAL A 97 -1.93 3.94 25.26
C VAL A 97 -2.23 2.87 26.30
N LEU A 98 -1.27 1.97 26.56
CA LEU A 98 -1.39 0.81 27.44
C LEU A 98 -0.93 1.14 28.87
N GLN A 99 -1.30 0.28 29.82
CA GLN A 99 -0.77 0.34 31.19
C GLN A 99 0.66 -0.22 31.26
N LYS A 100 1.41 0.12 32.32
CA LYS A 100 2.83 -0.26 32.46
C LYS A 100 3.04 -1.77 32.57
N ASP A 101 2.03 -2.47 33.08
CA ASP A 101 1.93 -3.89 33.36
C ASP A 101 1.05 -4.63 32.34
N HIS A 102 0.91 -4.08 31.13
CA HIS A 102 0.17 -4.75 30.06
C HIS A 102 0.78 -6.11 29.69
N ILE A 103 -0.09 -7.06 29.35
CA ILE A 103 0.32 -8.36 28.83
C ILE A 103 0.68 -8.19 27.36
N PHE A 104 1.92 -8.54 27.00
CA PHE A 104 2.35 -8.64 25.61
C PHE A 104 2.15 -10.08 25.12
N VAL A 105 1.41 -10.23 24.01
CA VAL A 105 1.13 -11.53 23.39
C VAL A 105 1.77 -11.53 22.00
N ASP A 106 2.73 -12.42 21.79
CA ASP A 106 3.40 -12.65 20.52
C ASP A 106 2.96 -14.01 19.97
N THR A 107 2.37 -14.01 18.78
CA THR A 107 1.89 -15.20 18.06
C THR A 107 2.77 -15.57 16.87
N VAL A 108 3.78 -14.76 16.56
CA VAL A 108 4.75 -14.96 15.49
C VAL A 108 5.96 -15.70 16.08
N GLY A 109 6.51 -15.18 17.18
CA GLY A 109 7.56 -15.79 17.97
C GLY A 109 8.96 -15.27 17.62
N LEU A 110 9.85 -15.31 18.63
CA LEU A 110 11.19 -14.73 18.58
C LEU A 110 12.04 -15.27 17.41
N GLY A 111 12.26 -14.42 16.40
CA GLY A 111 13.15 -14.68 15.27
C GLY A 111 12.52 -15.45 14.09
N SER A 112 11.20 -15.63 14.08
CA SER A 112 10.50 -16.10 12.89
C SER A 112 10.24 -14.96 11.90
N VAL A 113 10.16 -15.31 10.62
CA VAL A 113 9.92 -14.35 9.53
C VAL A 113 8.48 -13.84 9.62
N GLU A 114 8.28 -12.52 9.66
CA GLU A 114 6.96 -11.86 9.76
C GLU A 114 6.05 -12.06 8.53
N THR A 115 6.53 -12.75 7.48
CA THR A 115 5.72 -13.10 6.30
C THR A 115 5.06 -14.47 6.46
N HIS A 116 3.82 -14.61 5.96
CA HIS A 116 3.14 -15.90 5.95
C HIS A 116 3.93 -16.92 5.11
N ALA A 117 4.44 -17.97 5.75
CA ALA A 117 5.24 -19.04 5.13
C ALA A 117 4.56 -19.80 3.97
N LYS A 118 3.27 -19.56 3.71
CA LYS A 118 2.50 -20.10 2.58
C LYS A 118 2.46 -19.19 1.35
N VAL A 119 3.04 -17.99 1.43
CA VAL A 119 3.08 -17.05 0.31
C VAL A 119 4.43 -17.16 -0.41
N LYS A 120 4.41 -17.60 -1.66
CA LYS A 120 5.59 -17.64 -2.53
C LYS A 120 5.96 -16.21 -2.91
N GLN A 121 7.09 -15.74 -2.41
CA GLN A 121 7.58 -14.38 -2.57
C GLN A 121 8.62 -14.31 -3.67
N SER A 122 8.51 -13.29 -4.53
CA SER A 122 9.46 -13.13 -5.61
C SER A 122 9.62 -11.67 -6.03
N CYS A 123 10.77 -11.35 -6.61
CA CYS A 123 11.09 -10.02 -7.12
C CYS A 123 11.46 -10.08 -8.60
N PHE A 124 11.08 -9.04 -9.33
CA PHE A 124 11.50 -8.77 -10.71
C PHE A 124 12.07 -7.35 -10.78
N VAL A 125 13.23 -7.17 -11.42
CA VAL A 125 13.88 -5.86 -11.59
C VAL A 125 13.94 -5.52 -13.07
N ALA A 126 13.30 -4.43 -13.49
CA ALA A 126 13.28 -3.97 -14.88
C ALA A 126 13.01 -2.46 -15.01
N PRO A 127 13.49 -1.78 -16.07
CA PRO A 127 13.21 -0.37 -16.31
C PRO A 127 11.71 -0.04 -16.29
N HIS A 128 11.35 1.15 -15.80
CA HIS A 128 9.93 1.57 -15.72
C HIS A 128 9.24 1.55 -17.08
N GLU A 129 9.98 1.75 -18.18
CA GLU A 129 9.43 1.67 -19.53
C GLU A 129 8.78 0.32 -19.88
N LEU A 130 9.14 -0.74 -19.15
CA LEU A 130 8.65 -2.10 -19.35
C LEU A 130 7.60 -2.53 -18.31
N HIS A 131 7.34 -1.72 -17.28
CA HIS A 131 6.50 -2.14 -16.14
C HIS A 131 5.06 -2.49 -16.57
N PHE A 132 4.46 -1.73 -17.49
CA PHE A 132 3.11 -2.00 -17.98
C PHE A 132 3.01 -3.33 -18.75
N GLN A 133 4.01 -3.63 -19.58
CA GLN A 133 4.09 -4.86 -20.36
C GLN A 133 4.33 -6.07 -19.45
N ILE A 134 5.21 -5.93 -18.44
CA ILE A 134 5.49 -6.97 -17.44
C ILE A 134 4.24 -7.26 -16.61
N VAL A 135 3.57 -6.24 -16.06
CA VAL A 135 2.34 -6.40 -15.28
C VAL A 135 1.25 -7.06 -16.12
N HIS A 136 1.08 -6.65 -17.38
CA HIS A 136 0.13 -7.29 -18.29
C HIS A 136 0.46 -8.78 -18.51
N GLN A 137 1.72 -9.12 -18.79
CA GLN A 137 2.12 -10.51 -18.99
C GLN A 137 1.91 -11.36 -17.73
N LEU A 138 2.34 -10.89 -16.56
CA LEU A 138 2.12 -11.57 -15.27
C LEU A 138 0.62 -11.79 -14.96
N LEU A 139 -0.23 -10.81 -15.30
CA LEU A 139 -1.67 -10.96 -15.19
C LEU A 139 -2.20 -12.03 -16.15
N MET A 140 -1.80 -12.03 -17.42
CA MET A 140 -2.28 -12.99 -18.41
C MET A 140 -1.80 -14.42 -18.13
N GLU A 141 -0.55 -14.59 -17.71
CA GLU A 141 -0.01 -15.88 -17.22
C GLU A 141 -0.86 -16.40 -16.07
N HIS A 142 -1.06 -15.60 -15.01
CA HIS A 142 -1.86 -15.99 -13.84
C HIS A 142 -3.33 -16.30 -14.18
N ILE A 143 -3.95 -15.52 -15.07
CA ILE A 143 -5.32 -15.75 -15.56
C ILE A 143 -5.43 -17.06 -16.35
N SER A 144 -4.37 -17.44 -17.08
CA SER A 144 -4.33 -18.69 -17.85
C SER A 144 -4.12 -19.92 -16.96
N GLU A 145 -3.36 -19.79 -15.87
CA GLU A 145 -3.07 -20.85 -14.91
C GLU A 145 -4.21 -21.07 -13.89
N SER A 146 -4.90 -19.99 -13.51
CA SER A 146 -5.92 -19.98 -12.44
C SER A 146 -7.32 -19.64 -12.97
N PRO A 147 -8.21 -20.62 -13.21
CA PRO A 147 -9.54 -20.37 -13.78
C PRO A 147 -10.51 -19.59 -12.87
N ASP A 148 -10.36 -19.71 -11.55
CA ASP A 148 -10.97 -18.85 -10.52
C ASP A 148 -9.85 -17.98 -9.90
N TYR A 149 -9.56 -16.82 -10.48
CA TYR A 149 -8.48 -15.92 -10.05
C TYR A 149 -8.98 -14.66 -9.34
N LYS A 150 -8.25 -14.20 -8.32
CA LYS A 150 -8.37 -12.83 -7.83
C LYS A 150 -6.99 -12.20 -7.67
N VAL A 151 -6.77 -11.05 -8.32
CA VAL A 151 -5.48 -10.35 -8.31
C VAL A 151 -5.62 -8.98 -7.65
N TRP A 152 -4.61 -8.62 -6.87
CA TRP A 152 -4.46 -7.32 -6.23
C TRP A 152 -3.27 -6.59 -6.89
N CYS A 153 -3.53 -5.40 -7.46
CA CYS A 153 -2.55 -4.53 -8.15
C CYS A 153 -2.60 -3.11 -7.52
N TYR A 154 -2.13 -2.03 -8.19
CA TYR A 154 -2.15 -0.63 -7.69
C TYR A 154 -3.16 0.37 -8.36
N GLY A 155 -3.98 1.13 -7.59
CA GLY A 155 -5.13 1.98 -8.08
C GLY A 155 -6.33 2.23 -7.11
N PHE A 156 -7.62 2.01 -7.49
CA PHE A 156 -8.80 2.11 -6.56
C PHE A 156 -10.03 1.26 -6.98
N LEU A 157 -10.80 0.66 -6.04
CA LEU A 157 -12.13 0.06 -6.29
C LEU A 157 -12.95 -0.08 -4.98
N ASP A 158 -14.28 -0.08 -5.07
CA ASP A 158 -15.19 -0.27 -3.92
C ASP A 158 -15.09 -1.72 -3.38
N SER A 159 -14.87 -1.86 -2.07
CA SER A 159 -14.67 -3.16 -1.40
C SER A 159 -15.88 -4.10 -1.51
N ASN A 160 -17.10 -3.58 -1.69
CA ASN A 160 -18.31 -4.38 -1.76
C ASN A 160 -18.39 -5.23 -3.05
N VAL A 161 -17.75 -4.80 -4.14
CA VAL A 161 -17.71 -5.54 -5.41
C VAL A 161 -16.86 -6.82 -5.29
N TRP A 162 -15.85 -6.81 -4.40
CA TRP A 162 -14.89 -7.91 -4.24
C TRP A 162 -15.46 -9.18 -3.62
N LEU A 163 -16.51 -9.04 -2.81
CA LEU A 163 -17.12 -10.14 -2.06
C LEU A 163 -17.96 -11.08 -2.96
N VAL A 164 -18.45 -10.59 -4.10
CA VAL A 164 -19.42 -11.31 -4.95
C VAL A 164 -18.75 -11.97 -6.17
N LEU A 165 -17.68 -11.38 -6.70
CA LEU A 165 -17.05 -11.85 -7.95
C LEU A 165 -15.99 -12.92 -7.68
N LYS A 166 -16.04 -14.02 -8.44
CA LYS A 166 -15.00 -15.06 -8.49
C LYS A 166 -13.74 -14.63 -9.26
N ARG A 167 -13.89 -13.71 -10.20
CA ARG A 167 -12.82 -13.20 -11.08
C ARG A 167 -12.76 -11.69 -11.00
N LEU A 168 -11.67 -11.14 -10.47
CA LEU A 168 -11.51 -9.70 -10.29
C LEU A 168 -10.03 -9.31 -10.18
N ILE A 169 -9.71 -8.12 -10.70
CA ILE A 169 -8.43 -7.43 -10.47
C ILE A 169 -8.79 -6.15 -9.70
N LEU A 170 -8.29 -6.01 -8.47
CA LEU A 170 -8.55 -4.84 -7.61
C LEU A 170 -7.43 -3.83 -7.76
N VAL A 171 -7.87 -2.57 -7.77
CA VAL A 171 -7.16 -1.39 -8.23
C VAL A 171 -5.69 -1.47 -7.81
N THR A 172 -5.23 -1.28 -6.55
CA THR A 172 -5.65 -0.46 -5.37
C THR A 172 -4.41 0.14 -4.63
N SER A 173 -4.40 1.39 -4.15
CA SER A 173 -3.22 2.00 -3.47
C SER A 173 -3.07 1.62 -1.98
N ASP A 174 -1.98 2.08 -1.34
CA ASP A 174 -1.62 1.82 0.07
C ASP A 174 -2.76 2.04 1.09
N VAL A 175 -3.79 2.82 0.72
CA VAL A 175 -5.03 3.01 1.49
C VAL A 175 -5.74 1.68 1.83
N SER A 176 -5.55 0.62 1.03
CA SER A 176 -6.10 -0.72 1.33
C SER A 176 -5.06 -1.75 1.81
N ALA A 177 -3.80 -1.32 2.00
CA ALA A 177 -2.67 -2.18 2.34
C ALA A 177 -2.82 -2.92 3.67
N CYS A 178 -3.48 -2.33 4.66
CA CYS A 178 -3.57 -2.81 6.04
C CYS A 178 -5.02 -3.09 6.45
N GLY A 179 -5.25 -4.11 7.28
CA GLY A 179 -6.54 -4.53 7.85
C GLY A 179 -7.62 -5.06 6.88
N MET A 180 -7.68 -4.55 5.65
CA MET A 180 -8.71 -4.93 4.68
C MET A 180 -8.68 -6.43 4.36
N ASN A 181 -9.78 -7.13 4.66
CA ASN A 181 -9.94 -8.55 4.40
C ASN A 181 -10.58 -8.76 3.03
N TYR A 182 -9.74 -9.11 2.07
CA TYR A 182 -10.14 -9.52 0.73
C TYR A 182 -10.10 -11.05 0.69
N PRO A 183 -11.24 -11.76 0.68
CA PRO A 183 -11.23 -13.22 0.59
C PRO A 183 -10.70 -13.67 -0.78
N ASP A 184 -9.91 -14.74 -0.74
CA ASP A 184 -9.39 -15.50 -1.87
C ASP A 184 -8.48 -14.71 -2.83
N VAL A 185 -7.70 -13.73 -2.35
CA VAL A 185 -6.63 -13.12 -3.16
C VAL A 185 -5.60 -14.20 -3.52
N THR A 186 -5.49 -14.54 -4.80
CA THR A 186 -4.56 -15.55 -5.32
C THR A 186 -3.17 -14.98 -5.64
N LEU A 187 -3.11 -13.70 -6.03
CA LEU A 187 -1.88 -13.02 -6.44
C LEU A 187 -1.88 -11.57 -5.96
N VAL A 188 -0.76 -11.13 -5.38
CA VAL A 188 -0.45 -9.74 -5.07
C VAL A 188 0.71 -9.30 -5.97
N ILE A 189 0.50 -8.27 -6.79
CA ILE A 189 1.56 -7.62 -7.57
C ILE A 189 1.81 -6.25 -6.95
N GLN A 190 3.00 -6.08 -6.36
CA GLN A 190 3.51 -4.79 -5.94
C GLN A 190 4.35 -4.20 -7.06
N VAL A 191 4.11 -2.93 -7.41
CA VAL A 191 4.80 -2.22 -8.50
C VAL A 191 5.41 -0.95 -7.93
N CYS A 192 6.69 -0.71 -8.24
CA CYS A 192 7.55 0.26 -7.55
C CYS A 192 7.91 -0.16 -6.11
N ILE A 193 8.81 0.60 -5.51
CA ILE A 193 9.30 0.44 -4.15
C ILE A 193 8.19 0.72 -3.11
N PRO A 194 8.04 -0.11 -2.08
CA PRO A 194 7.29 0.22 -0.86
C PRO A 194 8.00 1.33 -0.06
N SER A 195 7.27 2.01 0.81
CA SER A 195 7.83 3.05 1.70
C SER A 195 8.81 2.47 2.72
N ASP A 196 8.58 1.22 3.16
CA ASP A 196 9.41 0.44 4.08
C ASP A 196 9.10 -1.06 4.01
N ARG A 197 9.91 -1.87 4.70
CA ARG A 197 9.74 -3.33 4.85
C ARG A 197 8.40 -3.71 5.47
N GLU A 198 7.92 -3.00 6.48
CA GLU A 198 6.66 -3.27 7.14
C GLU A 198 5.48 -3.16 6.15
N GLN A 199 5.45 -2.13 5.31
CA GLN A 199 4.46 -1.93 4.26
C GLN A 199 4.49 -3.07 3.22
N TYR A 200 5.69 -3.53 2.81
CA TYR A 200 5.83 -4.71 1.93
C TYR A 200 5.12 -5.95 2.50
N ILE A 201 5.29 -6.20 3.81
CA ILE A 201 4.68 -7.35 4.50
C ILE A 201 3.16 -7.19 4.57
N HIS A 202 2.66 -5.98 4.84
CA HIS A 202 1.22 -5.69 4.89
C HIS A 202 0.53 -5.93 3.54
N HIS A 203 1.15 -5.51 2.43
CA HIS A 203 0.70 -5.84 1.06
C HIS A 203 0.69 -7.34 0.81
N LEU A 204 1.78 -8.03 1.15
CA LEU A 204 1.88 -9.48 0.99
C LEU A 204 0.78 -10.22 1.78
N GLY A 205 0.47 -9.74 2.99
CA GLY A 205 -0.60 -10.23 3.86
C GLY A 205 -2.04 -10.03 3.32
N ARG A 206 -2.23 -9.50 2.10
CA ARG A 206 -3.53 -9.57 1.42
C ARG A 206 -3.83 -10.98 0.88
N THR A 207 -2.80 -11.78 0.55
CA THR A 207 -2.91 -13.19 0.12
C THR A 207 -2.46 -14.17 1.22
N GLY A 208 -2.60 -15.48 1.01
CA GLY A 208 -2.23 -16.53 1.98
C GLY A 208 -3.09 -16.60 3.25
N ARG A 209 -4.23 -15.89 3.29
CA ARG A 209 -5.14 -15.84 4.43
C ARG A 209 -5.89 -17.15 4.66
N GLU A 210 -6.39 -17.33 5.89
CA GLU A 210 -7.20 -18.51 6.29
C GLU A 210 -6.49 -19.85 6.01
N GLY A 211 -5.16 -19.84 6.01
CA GLY A 211 -4.33 -21.02 5.73
C GLY A 211 -4.27 -21.42 4.25
N LYS A 212 -4.77 -20.59 3.32
CA LYS A 212 -4.66 -20.78 1.87
C LYS A 212 -3.23 -20.46 1.40
N GLU A 213 -2.89 -20.86 0.17
CA GLU A 213 -1.63 -20.45 -0.48
C GLU A 213 -1.78 -19.08 -1.15
N GLY A 214 -0.66 -18.48 -1.52
CA GLY A 214 -0.63 -17.19 -2.21
C GLY A 214 0.66 -16.96 -2.99
N ARG A 215 0.63 -16.03 -3.96
CA ARG A 215 1.82 -15.55 -4.66
C ARG A 215 1.97 -14.04 -4.48
N GLY A 216 3.18 -13.60 -4.17
CA GLY A 216 3.57 -12.19 -4.09
C GLY A 216 4.69 -11.90 -5.09
N ILE A 217 4.50 -10.89 -5.93
CA ILE A 217 5.50 -10.41 -6.89
C ILE A 217 5.81 -8.94 -6.57
N LEU A 218 7.09 -8.62 -6.44
CA LEU A 218 7.59 -7.26 -6.25
C LEU A 218 8.33 -6.81 -7.52
N LEU A 219 7.73 -5.90 -8.28
CA LEU A 219 8.29 -5.33 -9.50
C LEU A 219 8.97 -4.00 -9.20
N LEU A 220 10.30 -4.00 -9.25
CA LEU A 220 11.17 -2.85 -8.99
C LEU A 220 11.81 -2.33 -10.28
N ALA A 221 12.16 -1.05 -10.30
CA ALA A 221 13.11 -0.47 -11.23
C ALA A 221 14.56 -0.65 -10.73
N PRO A 222 15.59 -0.56 -11.62
CA PRO A 222 16.99 -0.72 -11.22
C PRO A 222 17.45 0.29 -10.16
N LEU A 223 16.83 1.48 -10.13
CA LEU A 223 17.08 2.52 -9.12
C LEU A 223 16.51 2.19 -7.73
N GLU A 224 15.61 1.21 -7.65
CA GLU A 224 14.91 0.76 -6.43
C GLU A 224 15.48 -0.54 -5.87
N GLU A 225 16.39 -1.21 -6.60
CA GLU A 225 16.91 -2.54 -6.26
C GLU A 225 17.60 -2.58 -4.87
N TYR A 226 18.06 -1.43 -4.37
CA TYR A 226 18.60 -1.28 -3.02
C TYR A 226 17.59 -1.71 -1.92
N PHE A 227 16.28 -1.61 -2.17
CA PHE A 227 15.25 -2.01 -1.21
C PHE A 227 15.32 -3.50 -0.84
N LEU A 228 15.87 -4.34 -1.73
CA LEU A 228 16.08 -5.76 -1.46
C LEU A 228 17.10 -5.98 -0.33
N ASP A 229 17.90 -4.98 0.05
CA ASP A 229 18.72 -5.03 1.24
C ASP A 229 17.91 -5.01 2.54
N GLU A 230 16.71 -4.41 2.54
CA GLU A 230 15.79 -4.42 3.68
C GLU A 230 15.02 -5.74 3.79
N LEU A 231 14.84 -6.47 2.68
CA LEU A 231 14.09 -7.74 2.64
C LEU A 231 14.99 -8.99 2.78
N LYS A 232 16.25 -8.85 3.20
CA LYS A 232 17.23 -9.96 3.29
C LYS A 232 16.86 -11.09 4.26
N ASP A 233 15.97 -10.82 5.22
CA ASP A 233 15.42 -11.81 6.15
C ASP A 233 14.23 -12.59 5.56
N LEU A 234 13.68 -12.15 4.42
CA LEU A 234 12.51 -12.70 3.77
C LEU A 234 12.92 -13.65 2.60
N PRO A 235 12.15 -14.72 2.32
CA PRO A 235 12.46 -15.68 1.25
C PRO A 235 12.03 -15.14 -0.13
N VAL A 236 12.56 -13.99 -0.56
CA VAL A 236 12.22 -13.34 -1.83
C VAL A 236 13.14 -13.86 -2.95
N GLU A 237 12.60 -14.68 -3.85
CA GLU A 237 13.35 -15.20 -5.00
C GLU A 237 13.40 -14.18 -6.15
N LYS A 238 14.59 -13.86 -6.69
CA LYS A 238 14.70 -13.07 -7.92
C LYS A 238 14.33 -13.93 -9.13
N PHE A 239 13.28 -13.56 -9.86
CA PHE A 239 12.96 -14.22 -11.12
C PHE A 239 14.01 -13.91 -12.19
N PRO A 240 14.40 -14.88 -13.04
CA PRO A 240 15.15 -14.59 -14.27
C PRO A 240 14.33 -13.70 -15.21
N SER A 241 15.02 -13.02 -16.12
CA SER A 241 14.41 -12.05 -17.04
C SER A 241 13.24 -12.62 -17.85
N LEU A 242 12.10 -11.94 -17.74
CA LEU A 242 10.90 -12.20 -18.51
C LEU A 242 11.14 -11.81 -19.97
N GLN A 243 10.95 -12.76 -20.90
CA GLN A 243 10.94 -12.50 -22.32
C GLN A 243 9.59 -11.85 -22.68
N LEU A 244 9.56 -10.53 -22.79
CA LEU A 244 8.38 -9.79 -23.26
C LEU A 244 8.13 -10.13 -24.73
N ASP A 245 6.93 -10.62 -25.03
CA ASP A 245 6.52 -10.87 -26.40
C ASP A 245 6.16 -9.56 -27.13
N GLN A 246 6.42 -9.52 -28.44
CA GLN A 246 6.22 -8.31 -29.25
C GLN A 246 4.74 -7.93 -29.39
N ASP A 247 3.82 -8.89 -29.26
CA ASP A 247 2.38 -8.69 -29.37
C ASP A 247 1.82 -8.02 -28.09
N THR A 248 2.26 -8.43 -26.89
CA THR A 248 1.99 -7.72 -25.63
C THR A 248 2.49 -6.28 -25.68
N LYS A 249 3.72 -6.04 -26.17
CA LYS A 249 4.21 -4.66 -26.32
C LYS A 249 3.29 -3.85 -27.25
N LEU A 250 2.99 -4.36 -28.44
CA LEU A 250 2.12 -3.69 -29.39
C LEU A 250 0.69 -3.45 -28.84
N LYS A 251 0.15 -4.37 -28.03
CA LYS A 251 -1.15 -4.23 -27.35
C LYS A 251 -1.15 -3.11 -26.30
N ILE A 252 -0.08 -3.00 -25.52
CA ILE A 252 0.07 -1.94 -24.51
C ILE A 252 0.27 -0.59 -25.19
N ASP A 253 1.15 -0.48 -26.18
CA ASP A 253 1.40 0.75 -26.93
C ASP A 253 0.09 1.25 -27.59
N ASN A 254 -0.67 0.35 -28.25
CA ASN A 254 -2.02 0.63 -28.80
C ASN A 254 -3.13 0.87 -27.76
N SER A 255 -2.84 0.71 -26.47
CA SER A 255 -3.75 1.05 -25.38
C SER A 255 -3.38 2.40 -24.77
N MET A 256 -2.09 2.72 -24.69
CA MET A 256 -1.59 4.04 -24.29
C MET A 256 -2.00 5.15 -25.25
N THR A 257 -2.13 4.88 -26.56
CA THR A 257 -2.67 5.84 -27.54
C THR A 257 -4.11 6.30 -27.23
N LYS A 258 -4.88 5.49 -26.50
CA LYS A 258 -6.30 5.76 -26.18
C LYS A 258 -6.52 6.50 -24.87
N ILE A 259 -5.45 6.77 -24.11
CA ILE A 259 -5.51 7.46 -22.82
C ILE A 259 -5.34 8.96 -23.06
N ASP A 260 -6.26 9.76 -22.51
CA ASP A 260 -6.20 11.23 -22.59
C ASP A 260 -4.86 11.78 -22.09
N THR A 261 -4.30 12.75 -22.82
CA THR A 261 -2.99 13.36 -22.50
C THR A 261 -2.95 13.97 -21.09
N SER A 262 -4.06 14.52 -20.60
CA SER A 262 -4.17 15.06 -19.23
C SER A 262 -4.03 14.00 -18.13
N ILE A 263 -4.40 12.76 -18.41
CA ILE A 263 -4.20 11.62 -17.50
C ILE A 263 -2.72 11.21 -17.52
N LYS A 264 -2.09 11.18 -18.70
CA LYS A 264 -0.64 10.93 -18.84
C LYS A 264 0.20 11.98 -18.10
N GLU A 265 -0.12 13.26 -18.28
CA GLU A 265 0.47 14.39 -17.53
C GLU A 265 0.32 14.20 -16.01
N SER A 266 -0.89 13.87 -15.55
CA SER A 266 -1.18 13.65 -14.14
C SER A 266 -0.38 12.47 -13.56
N ALA A 267 -0.29 11.36 -14.30
CA ALA A 267 0.49 10.18 -13.93
C ALA A 267 1.99 10.49 -13.86
N PHE A 268 2.53 11.20 -14.85
CA PHE A 268 3.91 11.67 -14.86
C PHE A 268 4.21 12.59 -13.67
N HIS A 269 3.32 13.54 -13.36
CA HIS A 269 3.51 14.44 -12.22
C HIS A 269 3.43 13.73 -10.88
N ALA A 270 2.54 12.73 -10.74
CA ALA A 270 2.46 11.88 -9.56
C ALA A 270 3.72 11.03 -9.38
N TRP A 271 4.20 10.38 -10.46
CA TRP A 271 5.45 9.62 -10.49
C TRP A 271 6.62 10.50 -10.02
N LEU A 272 6.82 11.67 -10.64
CA LEU A 272 7.93 12.55 -10.27
C LEU A 272 7.79 13.07 -8.84
N GLY A 273 6.59 13.42 -8.40
CA GLY A 273 6.33 13.86 -7.02
C GLY A 273 6.70 12.80 -5.99
N TYR A 274 6.40 11.53 -6.28
CA TYR A 274 6.72 10.38 -5.45
C TYR A 274 8.23 10.12 -5.36
N TYR A 275 8.93 9.89 -6.48
CA TYR A 275 10.37 9.63 -6.46
C TYR A 275 11.23 10.83 -6.03
N ASN A 276 10.69 12.04 -6.11
CA ASN A 276 11.32 13.24 -5.55
C ASN A 276 11.20 13.34 -4.02
N SER A 277 10.23 12.66 -3.40
CA SER A 277 10.03 12.64 -1.94
C SER A 277 10.85 11.55 -1.23
N ILE A 278 11.11 10.43 -1.91
CA ILE A 278 12.04 9.38 -1.46
C ILE A 278 13.46 9.95 -1.39
N ARG A 279 14.16 9.69 -0.28
CA ARG A 279 15.48 10.28 0.00
C ARG A 279 16.57 9.74 -0.92
N GLU A 280 16.58 8.44 -1.17
CA GLU A 280 17.60 7.72 -1.93
C GLU A 280 17.54 8.10 -3.41
N THR A 281 16.37 7.93 -4.04
CA THR A 281 16.12 8.26 -5.45
C THR A 281 16.07 9.76 -5.69
N GLY A 282 15.50 10.51 -4.74
CA GLY A 282 15.36 11.96 -4.82
C GLY A 282 16.66 12.73 -4.58
N ARG A 283 17.77 12.10 -4.18
CA ARG A 283 19.05 12.77 -3.95
C ARG A 283 19.73 13.22 -5.25
N ASP A 284 19.72 12.38 -6.28
CA ASP A 284 20.24 12.74 -7.61
C ASP A 284 19.11 13.29 -8.48
N LYS A 285 19.02 14.63 -8.53
CA LYS A 285 18.00 15.31 -9.35
C LYS A 285 18.23 15.15 -10.86
N THR A 286 19.46 14.86 -11.30
CA THR A 286 19.77 14.66 -12.72
C THR A 286 19.26 13.29 -13.15
N THR A 287 19.66 12.22 -12.46
CA THR A 287 19.16 10.87 -12.74
C THR A 287 17.65 10.77 -12.56
N LEU A 288 17.06 11.43 -11.56
CA LEU A 288 15.61 11.45 -11.38
C LEU A 288 14.88 12.03 -12.61
N VAL A 289 15.38 13.12 -13.21
CA VAL A 289 14.79 13.73 -14.41
C VAL A 289 15.02 12.85 -15.64
N GLU A 290 16.19 12.21 -15.78
CA GLU A 290 16.44 11.24 -16.86
C GLU A 290 15.47 10.06 -16.81
N GLN A 291 15.21 9.51 -15.62
CA GLN A 291 14.25 8.42 -15.42
C GLN A 291 12.81 8.88 -15.64
N ALA A 292 12.46 10.09 -15.19
CA ALA A 292 11.16 10.70 -15.48
C ALA A 292 10.91 10.82 -16.99
N ASN A 293 11.91 11.26 -17.76
CA ASN A 293 11.80 11.38 -19.21
C ASN A 293 11.55 10.01 -19.87
N LYS A 294 12.25 8.95 -19.46
CA LYS A 294 12.00 7.58 -19.95
C LYS A 294 10.60 7.06 -19.60
N PHE A 295 10.13 7.33 -18.39
CA PHE A 295 8.75 7.03 -18.00
C PHE A 295 7.73 7.82 -18.84
N CYS A 296 8.03 9.08 -19.18
CA CYS A 296 7.22 9.86 -20.11
C CYS A 296 7.17 9.21 -21.50
N GLU A 297 8.32 8.81 -22.05
CA GLU A 297 8.43 8.11 -23.33
C GLU A 297 7.70 6.75 -23.36
N SER A 298 7.44 6.11 -22.21
CA SER A 298 6.72 4.83 -22.15
C SER A 298 5.20 4.96 -22.05
N ILE A 299 4.69 6.09 -21.56
CA ILE A 299 3.26 6.41 -21.53
C ILE A 299 2.82 7.28 -22.72
N ASP A 300 3.76 7.97 -23.36
CA ASP A 300 3.52 8.82 -24.51
C ASP A 300 3.96 8.15 -25.82
N SER A 301 2.97 7.62 -26.52
CA SER A 301 3.09 6.85 -27.75
C SER A 301 3.40 7.72 -28.99
N LEU A 302 4.50 8.47 -28.95
CA LEU A 302 5.27 9.10 -30.04
C LEU A 302 4.59 9.91 -31.17
N GLU A 303 3.26 10.01 -31.25
CA GLU A 303 2.58 10.66 -32.39
C GLU A 303 1.94 12.03 -32.09
N ASP A 304 1.62 12.37 -30.84
CA ASP A 304 1.16 13.72 -30.47
C ASP A 304 2.19 14.40 -29.57
N GLY A 305 2.71 15.54 -30.04
CA GLY A 305 3.87 16.18 -29.45
C GLY A 305 3.63 16.68 -28.03
N PHE A 306 4.07 15.91 -27.03
CA PHE A 306 4.48 16.45 -25.75
C PHE A 306 5.64 17.43 -25.99
N GLU A 307 5.32 18.71 -26.19
CA GLU A 307 6.33 19.74 -26.43
C GLU A 307 7.34 19.73 -25.28
N ARG A 308 8.56 19.27 -25.55
CA ARG A 308 9.68 19.36 -24.59
C ARG A 308 9.84 20.78 -24.02
N HIS A 309 9.34 21.79 -24.75
CA HIS A 309 9.28 23.20 -24.36
C HIS A 309 8.33 23.56 -23.20
N THR A 310 7.20 22.86 -22.97
CA THR A 310 6.33 23.18 -21.82
C THR A 310 6.99 22.78 -20.50
N TRP A 311 7.73 21.68 -20.50
CA TRP A 311 8.44 21.18 -19.32
C TRP A 311 9.59 22.09 -18.87
N HIS A 312 10.43 22.53 -19.82
CA HIS A 312 11.52 23.47 -19.58
C HIS A 312 11.04 24.82 -19.06
N LYS A 313 9.87 25.32 -19.51
CA LYS A 313 9.38 26.67 -19.16
C LYS A 313 8.51 26.71 -17.90
N ASN A 314 7.60 25.76 -17.71
CA ASN A 314 6.55 25.89 -16.68
C ASN A 314 6.95 25.34 -15.31
N THR A 315 7.80 24.32 -15.23
CA THR A 315 8.29 23.83 -13.93
C THR A 315 9.41 24.72 -13.38
N LYS A 316 9.50 24.84 -12.04
CA LYS A 316 10.64 25.51 -11.37
C LYS A 316 11.93 24.69 -11.52
N VAL A 317 11.79 23.38 -11.72
CA VAL A 317 12.87 22.40 -11.92
C VAL A 317 13.51 22.57 -13.31
N GLY A 318 12.70 22.58 -14.38
CA GLY A 318 13.17 22.69 -15.77
C GLY A 318 13.99 23.96 -16.05
N ARG A 319 13.59 25.09 -15.46
CA ARG A 319 14.29 26.38 -15.58
C ARG A 319 15.66 26.42 -14.88
N ASN A 320 15.81 25.70 -13.77
CA ASN A 320 17.07 25.66 -13.02
C ASN A 320 18.15 24.81 -13.74
N LEU A 321 17.73 23.79 -14.50
CA LEU A 321 18.63 22.91 -15.24
C LEU A 321 19.30 23.61 -16.43
N GLU A 322 18.59 24.49 -17.16
CA GLU A 322 19.16 25.26 -18.29
C GLU A 322 20.35 26.16 -17.89
N HIS A 323 20.41 26.60 -16.64
CA HIS A 323 21.33 27.64 -16.19
C HIS A 323 22.58 27.12 -15.47
N GLY A 324 22.79 25.80 -15.43
CA GLY A 324 23.94 25.18 -14.75
C GLY A 324 24.02 25.47 -13.25
N LYS A 325 22.94 25.97 -12.65
CA LYS A 325 22.85 26.37 -11.24
C LYS A 325 21.93 25.42 -10.50
N ALA A 326 22.50 24.30 -10.08
CA ALA A 326 21.92 23.44 -9.05
C ALA A 326 21.99 24.15 -7.67
N THR A 327 21.19 25.20 -7.50
CA THR A 327 20.99 25.91 -6.24
C THR A 327 19.49 26.04 -6.01
N TRP A 328 18.99 25.44 -4.93
CA TRP A 328 17.63 25.58 -4.42
C TRP A 328 17.55 26.70 -3.38
#